data_AF-A0A8T5J136-F1
#
_entry.id   AF-A0A8T5J136-F1
#
_cell.length_a   1.000
_cell.length_b   1.000
_cell.length_c   1.000
_cell.angle_alpha   90.00
_cell.angle_beta   90.00
_cell.angle_gamma   90.00
#
_symmetry.space_group_name_H-M   'P 1'
#
loop_
_entity.id
_entity.type
_entity.pdbx_description
1 polymer ?
#
loop_
_entity_poly.entity_id
_entity_poly.type
_entity_poly.pdbx_seq_one_letter_code
_entity_poly.pdbx_strand_id
1 'polypeptide(L)'
;MKSQKNDFYQSVLEMNLNPTKRNVYTAVDVGLKEAQYMAEDCYWSDFLNPLEEMLGQCITFRHGIITGYEHFVKYNLNEDLSNLVLNTELMLGLKHDSITSSRLDDFFDRESHPKMSSIFEPKRAKLEDSLFYQSVLGLGPNPDKNDVAKSYLIGINEAQCLINGIYSAEEDSEFRSLLKDLINWRYAHINGYQHFMKYGLNNNLGVVVSGTKALLQNQKKKVRDRKFDEMMVKKWKQEEEDEENEIARK
;
A
#
# COMPACT_ATOMS: atom_id res chain seq x y z
N MET A 1 -12.93 -18.96 6.21
CA MET A 1 -11.78 -19.73 6.75
C MET A 1 -11.05 -18.81 7.71
N LYS A 2 -10.69 -19.26 8.93
CA LYS A 2 -9.85 -18.46 9.82
C LYS A 2 -8.44 -18.42 9.22
N SER A 3 -7.89 -17.23 8.98
CA SER A 3 -6.45 -17.06 8.75
C SER A 3 -5.73 -17.62 9.98
N GLN A 4 -4.86 -18.61 9.79
CA GLN A 4 -3.96 -19.07 10.84
C GLN A 4 -2.77 -18.10 10.82
N LYS A 5 -2.76 -17.19 11.78
CA LYS A 5 -1.71 -16.18 11.92
C LYS A 5 -0.34 -16.86 12.03
N ASN A 6 0.65 -16.34 11.31
CA ASN A 6 2.06 -16.74 11.39
C ASN A 6 2.40 -18.12 10.79
N ASP A 7 1.56 -18.66 9.90
CA ASP A 7 1.80 -19.95 9.24
C ASP A 7 3.12 -19.98 8.49
N PHE A 8 3.50 -18.87 7.85
CA PHE A 8 4.78 -18.79 7.15
C PHE A 8 5.95 -18.92 8.12
N TYR A 9 5.94 -18.14 9.20
CA TYR A 9 7.01 -18.19 10.20
C TYR A 9 7.15 -19.58 10.81
N GLN A 10 6.04 -20.25 11.13
CA GLN A 10 6.07 -21.63 11.61
C GLN A 10 6.60 -22.60 10.54
N SER A 11 6.15 -22.47 9.30
CA SER A 11 6.65 -23.27 8.18
C SER A 11 8.17 -23.12 7.98
N VAL A 12 8.71 -21.92 8.26
CA VAL A 12 10.16 -21.67 8.25
C VAL A 12 10.85 -22.36 9.41
N LEU A 13 10.31 -22.29 10.63
CA LEU A 13 10.89 -22.94 11.82
C LEU A 13 10.90 -24.48 11.70
N GLU A 14 9.91 -25.05 11.02
CA GLU A 14 9.80 -26.49 10.76
C GLU A 14 10.75 -26.97 9.66
N MET A 15 11.46 -26.06 8.97
CA MET A 15 12.51 -26.45 8.04
C MET A 15 13.69 -27.03 8.83
N ASN A 16 13.97 -28.32 8.61
CA ASN A 16 15.17 -28.98 9.13
C ASN A 16 16.46 -28.24 8.68
N LEU A 17 17.58 -28.45 9.38
CA LEU A 17 18.91 -27.87 9.08
C LEU A 17 19.35 -27.98 7.59
N ASN A 18 18.84 -28.98 6.86
CA ASN A 18 19.04 -29.14 5.42
C ASN A 18 17.70 -29.35 4.71
N PRO A 19 16.92 -28.29 4.46
CA PRO A 19 15.62 -28.43 3.83
C PRO A 19 15.77 -28.75 2.35
N THR A 20 14.92 -29.62 1.83
CA THR A 20 14.86 -29.88 0.39
C THR A 20 14.31 -28.67 -0.34
N LYS A 21 14.57 -28.57 -1.64
CA LYS A 21 13.95 -27.54 -2.50
C LYS A 21 12.42 -27.52 -2.33
N ARG A 22 11.79 -28.70 -2.24
CA ARG A 22 10.35 -28.80 -2.03
C ARG A 22 9.90 -28.17 -0.72
N ASN A 23 10.62 -28.41 0.40
CA ASN A 23 10.27 -27.80 1.69
C ASN A 23 10.30 -26.28 1.62
N VAL A 24 11.35 -25.72 1.02
CA VAL A 24 11.50 -24.26 0.91
C VAL A 24 10.40 -23.65 0.04
N TYR A 25 10.08 -24.26 -1.10
CA TYR A 25 9.01 -23.78 -1.96
C TYR A 25 7.62 -23.90 -1.31
N THR A 26 7.38 -24.95 -0.52
CA THR A 26 6.15 -25.06 0.28
C THR A 26 6.04 -23.92 1.28
N ALA A 27 7.12 -23.58 2.00
CA ALA A 27 7.12 -22.45 2.92
C ALA A 27 6.86 -21.13 2.17
N VAL A 28 7.46 -20.94 0.99
CA VAL A 28 7.18 -19.77 0.15
C VAL A 28 5.71 -19.70 -0.27
N ASP A 29 5.10 -20.80 -0.70
CA ASP A 29 3.67 -20.83 -1.05
C ASP A 29 2.77 -20.46 0.15
N VAL A 30 3.15 -20.84 1.37
CA VAL A 30 2.46 -20.41 2.59
C VAL A 30 2.62 -18.90 2.78
N GLY A 31 3.83 -18.37 2.63
CA GLY A 31 4.09 -16.94 2.75
C GLY A 31 3.37 -16.08 1.72
N LEU A 32 3.23 -16.58 0.49
CA LEU A 32 2.45 -15.93 -0.56
C LEU A 32 0.98 -15.79 -0.19
N LYS A 33 0.38 -16.86 0.34
CA LYS A 33 -1.01 -16.86 0.80
C LYS A 33 -1.19 -15.91 1.99
N GLU A 34 -0.26 -15.93 2.95
CA GLU A 34 -0.31 -15.03 4.10
C GLU A 34 -0.24 -13.56 3.66
N ALA A 35 0.61 -13.22 2.69
CA ALA A 35 0.67 -11.89 2.10
C ALA A 35 -0.61 -11.49 1.37
N GLN A 36 -1.22 -12.41 0.62
CA GLN A 36 -2.51 -12.18 -0.06
C GLN A 36 -3.63 -11.92 0.95
N TYR A 37 -3.73 -12.71 2.03
CA TYR A 37 -4.73 -12.48 3.08
C TYR A 37 -4.53 -11.14 3.77
N MET A 38 -3.29 -10.77 4.11
CA MET A 38 -2.99 -9.43 4.67
C MET A 38 -3.40 -8.31 3.72
N ALA A 39 -3.17 -8.50 2.40
CA ALA A 39 -3.55 -7.51 1.40
C ALA A 39 -5.08 -7.40 1.26
N GLU A 40 -5.81 -8.51 1.27
CA GLU A 40 -7.28 -8.53 1.27
C GLU A 40 -7.85 -7.81 2.50
N ASP A 41 -7.43 -8.21 3.69
CA ASP A 41 -7.91 -7.62 4.95
C ASP A 41 -7.58 -6.12 5.01
N CYS A 42 -6.38 -5.72 4.57
CA CYS A 42 -5.96 -4.33 4.48
C CYS A 42 -6.84 -3.53 3.51
N TYR A 43 -7.10 -4.10 2.33
CA TYR A 43 -7.88 -3.45 1.30
C TYR A 43 -9.30 -3.14 1.78
N TRP A 44 -9.95 -4.12 2.40
CA TRP A 44 -11.34 -4.04 2.85
C TRP A 44 -11.54 -3.40 4.22
N SER A 45 -10.48 -3.21 5.01
CA SER A 45 -10.59 -2.56 6.33
C SER A 45 -10.72 -1.04 6.19
N ASP A 46 -11.72 -0.46 6.84
CA ASP A 46 -11.86 1.01 6.99
C ASP A 46 -11.50 1.50 8.40
N PHE A 47 -11.02 0.59 9.28
CA PHE A 47 -10.75 0.88 10.69
C PHE A 47 -9.27 0.70 11.03
N LEU A 48 -8.79 1.48 12.02
CA LEU A 48 -7.39 1.42 12.49
C LEU A 48 -7.07 0.15 13.28
N ASN A 49 -7.95 -0.31 14.17
CA ASN A 49 -7.65 -1.45 15.04
C ASN A 49 -7.31 -2.74 14.27
N PRO A 50 -8.06 -3.15 13.22
CA PRO A 50 -7.67 -4.28 12.38
C PRO A 50 -6.33 -4.07 11.65
N LEU A 51 -6.00 -2.81 11.33
CA LEU A 51 -4.77 -2.46 10.62
C LEU A 51 -3.53 -2.54 11.53
N GLU A 52 -3.64 -2.12 12.78
CA GLU A 52 -2.57 -2.29 13.78
C GLU A 52 -2.26 -3.77 14.01
N GLU A 53 -3.29 -4.62 14.05
CA GLU A 53 -3.14 -6.06 14.13
C GLU A 53 -2.41 -6.64 12.90
N MET A 54 -2.76 -6.16 11.70
CA MET A 54 -2.07 -6.55 10.46
C MET A 54 -0.62 -6.08 10.40
N LEU A 55 -0.29 -4.89 10.94
CA LEU A 55 1.09 -4.44 11.07
C LEU A 55 1.91 -5.40 11.96
N GLY A 56 1.31 -5.89 13.06
CA GLY A 56 1.90 -6.94 13.89
C GLY A 56 2.15 -8.25 13.14
N GLN A 57 1.21 -8.69 12.30
CA GLN A 57 1.38 -9.87 11.44
C GLN A 57 2.49 -9.66 10.41
N CYS A 58 2.60 -8.47 9.83
CA CYS A 58 3.64 -8.12 8.87
C CYS A 58 5.06 -8.19 9.49
N ILE A 59 5.21 -7.83 10.76
CA ILE A 59 6.47 -8.00 11.50
C ILE A 59 6.85 -9.49 11.60
N THR A 60 5.90 -10.35 11.98
CA THR A 60 6.15 -11.80 12.04
C THR A 60 6.47 -12.39 10.67
N PHE A 61 5.75 -11.94 9.63
CA PHE A 61 6.02 -12.33 8.25
C PHE A 61 7.46 -12.01 7.84
N ARG A 62 7.94 -10.80 8.17
CA ARG A 62 9.33 -10.39 7.96
C ARG A 62 10.33 -11.23 8.76
N HIS A 63 9.99 -11.59 10.01
CA HIS A 63 10.84 -12.49 10.80
C HIS A 63 11.00 -13.86 10.12
N GLY A 64 9.97 -14.42 9.50
CA GLY A 64 10.09 -15.64 8.70
C GLY A 64 11.12 -15.56 7.58
N ILE A 65 11.18 -14.43 6.88
CA ILE A 65 12.20 -14.24 5.83
C ILE A 65 13.60 -14.15 6.41
N ILE A 66 13.78 -13.44 7.52
CA ILE A 66 15.08 -13.32 8.19
C ILE A 66 15.54 -14.69 8.69
N THR A 67 14.66 -15.44 9.36
CA THR A 67 14.96 -16.76 9.91
C THR A 67 15.30 -17.77 8.81
N GLY A 68 14.58 -17.74 7.69
CA GLY A 68 14.81 -18.65 6.56
C GLY A 68 15.84 -18.17 5.54
N TYR A 69 16.50 -17.03 5.78
CA TYR A 69 17.27 -16.30 4.78
C TYR A 69 18.27 -17.18 4.01
N GLU A 70 19.09 -17.96 4.73
CA GLU A 70 20.10 -18.83 4.11
C GLU A 70 19.47 -19.86 3.16
N HIS A 71 18.29 -20.38 3.52
CA HIS A 71 17.56 -21.33 2.69
C HIS A 71 16.98 -20.66 1.44
N PHE A 72 16.48 -19.43 1.55
CA PHE A 72 15.95 -18.70 0.40
C PHE A 72 17.06 -18.25 -0.56
N VAL A 73 18.22 -17.85 -0.04
CA VAL A 73 19.41 -17.56 -0.86
C VAL A 73 19.86 -18.81 -1.63
N LYS A 74 19.96 -19.96 -0.96
CA LYS A 74 20.36 -21.23 -1.58
C LYS A 74 19.50 -21.60 -2.80
N TYR A 75 18.23 -21.22 -2.82
CA TYR A 75 17.29 -21.55 -3.90
C TYR A 75 16.87 -20.34 -4.76
N ASN A 76 17.57 -19.20 -4.66
CA ASN A 76 17.31 -17.97 -5.43
C ASN A 76 15.90 -17.38 -5.24
N LEU A 77 15.36 -17.44 -4.03
CA LEU A 77 14.01 -16.95 -3.68
C LEU A 77 14.05 -15.65 -2.85
N ASN A 78 15.23 -15.22 -2.40
CA ASN A 78 15.36 -14.11 -1.46
C ASN A 78 14.86 -12.78 -2.03
N GLU A 79 15.16 -12.48 -3.30
CA GLU A 79 14.72 -11.24 -3.96
C GLU A 79 13.20 -11.21 -4.10
N ASP A 80 12.61 -12.33 -4.54
CA ASP A 80 11.16 -12.50 -4.63
C ASP A 80 10.47 -12.29 -3.28
N LEU A 81 10.97 -12.92 -2.22
CA LEU A 81 10.36 -12.76 -0.90
C LEU A 81 10.53 -11.34 -0.34
N SER A 82 11.68 -10.72 -0.59
CA SER A 82 11.93 -9.33 -0.17
C SER A 82 10.98 -8.35 -0.86
N ASN A 83 10.76 -8.51 -2.16
CA ASN A 83 9.84 -7.69 -2.93
C ASN A 83 8.38 -7.87 -2.48
N LEU A 84 7.99 -9.10 -2.12
CA LEU A 84 6.66 -9.38 -1.58
C LEU A 84 6.43 -8.66 -0.24
N VAL A 85 7.36 -8.80 0.72
CA VAL A 85 7.27 -8.10 2.02
C VAL A 85 7.17 -6.60 1.83
N LEU A 86 8.05 -6.03 1.00
CA LEU A 86 8.09 -4.59 0.79
C LEU A 86 6.75 -4.07 0.23
N ASN A 87 6.12 -4.81 -0.69
CA ASN A 87 4.80 -4.45 -1.20
C ASN A 87 3.71 -4.51 -0.13
N THR A 88 3.70 -5.56 0.68
CA THR A 88 2.73 -5.72 1.78
C THR A 88 2.89 -4.62 2.84
N GLU A 89 4.13 -4.35 3.29
CA GLU A 89 4.44 -3.28 4.25
C GLU A 89 3.98 -1.92 3.72
N LEU A 90 4.26 -1.61 2.46
CA LEU A 90 3.89 -0.34 1.86
C LEU A 90 2.38 -0.19 1.70
N MET A 91 1.69 -1.24 1.29
CA MET A 91 0.23 -1.22 1.19
C MET A 91 -0.42 -0.96 2.55
N LEU A 92 0.02 -1.65 3.61
CA LEU A 92 -0.45 -1.43 4.98
C LEU A 92 -0.18 0.00 5.46
N GLY A 93 1.04 0.51 5.25
CA GLY A 93 1.40 1.87 5.62
C GLY A 93 0.57 2.94 4.90
N LEU A 94 0.33 2.77 3.60
CA LEU A 94 -0.50 3.66 2.79
C LEU A 94 -1.95 3.67 3.27
N LYS A 95 -2.52 2.50 3.59
CA LYS A 95 -3.88 2.40 4.11
C LYS A 95 -3.99 3.05 5.49
N HIS A 96 -2.99 2.85 6.36
CA HIS A 96 -2.92 3.50 7.67
C HIS A 96 -2.95 5.02 7.53
N ASP A 97 -2.09 5.54 6.67
CA ASP A 97 -2.02 6.97 6.36
C ASP A 97 -3.34 7.51 5.81
N SER A 98 -4.01 6.76 4.93
CA SER A 98 -5.31 7.16 4.39
C SER A 98 -6.38 7.29 5.48
N ILE A 99 -6.47 6.35 6.43
CA ILE A 99 -7.49 6.34 7.49
C ILE A 99 -7.19 7.41 8.55
N THR A 100 -5.92 7.61 8.88
CA THR A 100 -5.51 8.65 9.85
C THR A 100 -5.67 10.05 9.29
N SER A 101 -5.34 10.27 8.01
CA SER A 101 -5.47 11.58 7.36
C SER A 101 -6.93 12.03 7.25
N SER A 102 -7.87 11.12 6.94
CA SER A 102 -9.30 11.46 6.91
C SER A 102 -9.84 11.88 8.28
N ARG A 103 -9.31 11.32 9.38
CA ARG A 103 -9.71 11.70 10.74
C ARG A 103 -9.20 13.08 11.17
N LEU A 104 -8.06 13.50 10.64
CA LEU A 104 -7.51 14.84 10.89
C LEU A 104 -8.33 15.90 10.14
N ASP A 105 -8.70 15.66 8.88
CA ASP A 105 -9.58 16.57 8.13
C ASP A 105 -10.93 16.77 8.87
N ASP A 106 -11.53 15.69 9.38
CA ASP A 106 -12.76 15.74 10.19
C ASP A 106 -12.61 16.55 11.50
N PHE A 107 -11.41 16.61 12.07
CA PHE A 107 -11.12 17.39 13.28
C PHE A 107 -10.99 18.89 12.96
N PHE A 108 -10.28 19.22 11.88
CA PHE A 108 -10.07 20.60 11.44
C PHE A 108 -11.34 21.25 10.86
N ASP A 109 -12.20 20.47 10.19
CA ASP A 109 -13.51 20.97 9.72
C ASP A 109 -14.45 21.29 10.89
N ARG A 110 -14.37 20.54 12.00
CA ARG A 110 -15.17 20.79 13.20
C ARG A 110 -14.75 22.04 13.98
N GLU A 111 -13.47 22.40 13.96
CA GLU A 111 -12.97 23.61 14.61
C GLU A 111 -13.29 24.89 13.82
N SER A 112 -13.44 24.79 12.49
CA SER A 112 -13.70 25.94 11.61
C SER A 112 -15.20 26.18 11.36
N HIS A 113 -16.05 25.15 11.35
CA HIS A 113 -17.51 25.30 11.27
C HIS A 113 -18.24 24.17 12.03
N PRO A 114 -19.07 24.45 13.06
CA PRO A 114 -19.89 23.43 13.69
C PRO A 114 -21.10 23.13 12.79
N LYS A 115 -20.93 22.30 11.78
CA LYS A 115 -22.05 21.71 11.01
C LYS A 115 -22.04 20.20 11.13
N MET A 116 -23.26 19.67 11.31
CA MET A 116 -23.55 18.25 11.43
C MET A 116 -22.83 17.44 10.35
N SER A 117 -22.12 16.42 10.83
CA SER A 117 -21.51 15.34 10.08
C SER A 117 -22.38 14.89 8.90
N SER A 118 -21.96 15.22 7.68
CA SER A 118 -22.16 14.26 6.60
C SER A 118 -21.11 13.19 6.81
N ILE A 119 -21.54 12.02 7.25
CA ILE A 119 -20.75 10.80 7.18
C ILE A 119 -20.24 10.73 5.73
N PHE A 120 -18.93 10.94 5.55
CA PHE A 120 -18.28 10.73 4.26
C PHE A 120 -18.45 9.23 3.97
N GLU A 121 -19.47 8.87 3.20
CA GLU A 121 -19.45 7.59 2.52
C GLU A 121 -18.32 7.69 1.49
N PRO A 122 -17.21 6.95 1.65
CA PRO A 122 -16.21 6.93 0.61
C PRO A 122 -16.89 6.29 -0.59
N LYS A 123 -17.15 7.07 -1.65
CA LYS A 123 -17.45 6.47 -2.95
C LYS A 123 -16.27 5.56 -3.27
N ARG A 124 -16.51 4.24 -3.16
CA ARG A 124 -15.57 3.20 -3.56
C ARG A 124 -15.10 3.55 -4.97
N ALA A 125 -13.85 3.97 -5.15
CA ALA A 125 -13.21 3.83 -6.45
C ALA A 125 -13.30 2.32 -6.75
N LYS A 126 -14.03 1.96 -7.80
CA LYS A 126 -14.26 0.55 -8.08
C LYS A 126 -12.92 0.01 -8.53
N LEU A 127 -12.39 -0.93 -7.75
CA LEU A 127 -11.21 -1.73 -8.06
C LEU A 127 -11.26 -2.28 -9.52
N GLU A 128 -12.48 -2.44 -10.04
CA GLU A 128 -12.82 -2.86 -11.39
C GLU A 128 -12.24 -1.97 -12.51
N ASP A 129 -11.82 -0.74 -12.23
CA ASP A 129 -11.36 0.21 -13.26
C ASP A 129 -9.84 0.14 -13.55
N SER A 130 -9.03 -0.55 -12.73
CA SER A 130 -7.58 -0.74 -12.99
C SER A 130 -7.35 -1.82 -14.04
N LEU A 131 -6.67 -1.48 -15.14
CA LEU A 131 -6.34 -2.44 -16.20
C LEU A 131 -5.39 -3.50 -15.67
N PHE A 132 -4.44 -3.13 -14.79
CA PHE A 132 -3.56 -4.10 -14.16
C PHE A 132 -4.33 -5.09 -13.30
N TYR A 133 -5.23 -4.63 -12.42
CA TYR A 133 -6.06 -5.51 -11.60
C TYR A 133 -6.88 -6.49 -12.46
N GLN A 134 -7.57 -5.99 -13.48
CA GLN A 134 -8.34 -6.82 -14.41
C GLN A 134 -7.45 -7.82 -15.15
N SER A 135 -6.26 -7.39 -15.58
CA SER A 135 -5.32 -8.27 -16.28
C SER A 135 -4.78 -9.39 -15.39
N VAL A 136 -4.63 -9.16 -14.08
CA VAL A 136 -4.18 -10.16 -13.11
C VAL A 136 -5.31 -11.14 -12.80
N LEU A 137 -6.53 -10.65 -12.57
CA LEU A 137 -7.71 -11.50 -12.37
C LEU A 137 -7.96 -12.44 -13.57
N GLY A 138 -7.66 -11.98 -14.78
CA GLY A 138 -7.82 -12.76 -16.00
C GLY A 138 -6.83 -13.92 -16.19
N LEU A 139 -5.75 -14.00 -15.39
CA LEU A 139 -4.69 -15.01 -15.58
C LEU A 139 -5.14 -16.45 -15.26
N GLY A 140 -6.24 -16.64 -14.51
CA GLY A 140 -6.71 -17.97 -14.14
C GLY A 140 -5.65 -18.80 -13.36
N PRO A 141 -5.86 -20.10 -13.14
CA PRO A 141 -4.98 -20.89 -12.28
C PRO A 141 -3.64 -21.27 -12.94
N ASN A 142 -3.61 -21.41 -14.27
CA ASN A 142 -2.44 -21.84 -15.03
C ASN A 142 -2.24 -20.98 -16.28
N PRO A 143 -1.98 -19.67 -16.13
CA PRO A 143 -1.75 -18.79 -17.26
C PRO A 143 -0.50 -19.24 -18.03
N ASP A 144 -0.51 -19.01 -19.34
CA ASP A 144 0.71 -19.11 -20.13
C ASP A 144 1.65 -17.93 -19.84
N LYS A 145 2.94 -18.12 -20.18
CA LYS A 145 3.98 -17.13 -19.91
C LYS A 145 3.73 -15.78 -20.61
N ASN A 146 3.16 -15.78 -21.81
CA ASN A 146 2.93 -14.56 -22.57
C ASN A 146 1.84 -13.72 -21.93
N ASP A 147 0.77 -14.34 -21.46
CA ASP A 147 -0.32 -13.64 -20.78
C ASP A 147 0.16 -13.06 -19.44
N VAL A 148 0.95 -13.82 -18.65
CA VAL A 148 1.58 -13.26 -17.44
C VAL A 148 2.51 -12.09 -17.78
N ALA A 149 3.31 -12.21 -18.84
CA ALA A 149 4.21 -11.13 -19.27
C ALA A 149 3.44 -9.87 -19.73
N LYS A 150 2.29 -10.03 -20.40
CA LYS A 150 1.42 -8.90 -20.76
C LYS A 150 0.86 -8.21 -19.52
N SER A 151 0.26 -8.95 -18.59
CA SER A 151 -0.27 -8.39 -17.33
C SER A 151 0.83 -7.70 -16.53
N TYR A 152 2.02 -8.28 -16.50
CA TYR A 152 3.21 -7.70 -15.88
C TYR A 152 3.62 -6.36 -16.52
N LEU A 153 3.64 -6.27 -17.85
CA LEU A 153 3.96 -5.02 -18.57
C LEU A 153 2.90 -3.94 -18.34
N ILE A 154 1.61 -4.31 -18.28
CA ILE A 154 0.54 -3.39 -17.90
C ILE A 154 0.81 -2.84 -16.50
N GLY A 155 1.16 -3.71 -15.55
CA GLY A 155 1.50 -3.33 -14.19
C GLY A 155 2.65 -2.33 -14.12
N ILE A 156 3.75 -2.55 -14.86
CA ILE A 156 4.87 -1.60 -14.92
C ILE A 156 4.42 -0.23 -15.43
N ASN A 157 3.67 -0.20 -16.54
CA ASN A 157 3.25 1.06 -17.15
C ASN A 157 2.32 1.85 -16.22
N GLU A 158 1.32 1.20 -15.63
CA GLU A 158 0.42 1.83 -14.65
C GLU A 158 1.21 2.39 -13.46
N ALA A 159 2.14 1.61 -12.92
CA ALA A 159 2.94 2.04 -11.79
C ALA A 159 3.79 3.28 -12.10
N GLN A 160 4.38 3.34 -13.30
CA GLN A 160 5.14 4.51 -13.74
C GLN A 160 4.25 5.75 -13.87
N CYS A 161 3.03 5.60 -14.41
CA CYS A 161 2.04 6.67 -14.47
C CYS A 161 1.67 7.16 -13.07
N LEU A 162 1.40 6.25 -12.14
CA LEU A 162 1.08 6.58 -10.75
C LEU A 162 2.24 7.29 -10.05
N ILE A 163 3.47 6.82 -10.23
CA ILE A 163 4.67 7.44 -9.66
C ILE A 163 4.84 8.87 -10.18
N ASN A 164 4.69 9.08 -11.49
CA ASN A 164 4.80 10.39 -12.10
C ASN A 164 3.69 11.33 -11.62
N GLY A 165 2.46 10.83 -11.51
CA GLY A 165 1.33 11.57 -10.93
C GLY A 165 1.62 11.98 -9.49
N ILE A 166 2.03 11.04 -8.63
CA ILE A 166 2.36 11.31 -7.23
C ILE A 166 3.47 12.36 -7.12
N TYR A 167 4.47 12.28 -8.00
CA TYR A 167 5.57 13.25 -8.02
C TYR A 167 5.11 14.65 -8.45
N SER A 168 4.15 14.75 -9.36
CA SER A 168 3.65 16.02 -9.90
C SER A 168 2.45 16.59 -9.16
N ALA A 169 1.82 15.83 -8.26
CA ALA A 169 0.64 16.27 -7.53
C ALA A 169 0.90 17.57 -6.76
N GLU A 170 0.04 18.55 -7.00
CA GLU A 170 0.11 19.86 -6.34
C GLU A 170 -0.97 20.02 -5.27
N GLU A 171 -2.09 19.33 -5.44
CA GLU A 171 -3.23 19.35 -4.53
C GLU A 171 -3.31 18.08 -3.66
N ASP A 172 -3.80 18.22 -2.43
CA ASP A 172 -3.99 17.09 -1.51
C ASP A 172 -5.09 16.12 -2.00
N SER A 173 -6.12 16.63 -2.67
CA SER A 173 -7.20 15.85 -3.29
C SER A 173 -6.66 14.89 -4.35
N GLU A 174 -5.83 15.41 -5.26
CA GLU A 174 -5.15 14.68 -6.33
C GLU A 174 -4.19 13.64 -5.74
N PHE A 175 -3.33 14.08 -4.81
CA PHE A 175 -2.39 13.19 -4.12
C PHE A 175 -3.12 12.01 -3.46
N ARG A 176 -4.23 12.27 -2.74
CA ARG A 176 -5.02 11.20 -2.10
C ARG A 176 -5.70 10.26 -3.08
N SER A 177 -6.15 10.75 -4.24
CA SER A 177 -6.68 9.87 -5.29
C SER A 177 -5.59 8.92 -5.77
N LEU A 178 -4.41 9.45 -6.08
CA LEU A 178 -3.27 8.67 -6.55
C LEU A 178 -2.77 7.66 -5.49
N LEU A 179 -2.86 8.00 -4.20
CA LEU A 179 -2.56 7.05 -3.12
C LEU A 179 -3.53 5.86 -3.12
N LYS A 180 -4.83 6.09 -3.35
CA LYS A 180 -5.82 5.02 -3.45
C LYS A 180 -5.53 4.12 -4.64
N ASP A 181 -5.22 4.71 -5.79
CA ASP A 181 -4.88 3.94 -6.99
C ASP A 181 -3.60 3.13 -6.80
N LEU A 182 -2.62 3.66 -6.05
CA LEU A 182 -1.41 2.93 -5.68
C LEU A 182 -1.72 1.76 -4.72
N ILE A 183 -2.64 1.91 -3.77
CA ILE A 183 -3.11 0.80 -2.92
C ILE A 183 -3.74 -0.30 -3.80
N ASN A 184 -4.61 0.08 -4.75
CA ASN A 184 -5.23 -0.86 -5.69
C ASN A 184 -4.19 -1.61 -6.52
N TRP A 185 -3.21 -0.88 -7.05
CA TRP A 185 -2.12 -1.44 -7.83
C TRP A 185 -1.28 -2.44 -7.02
N ARG A 186 -0.96 -2.12 -5.76
CA ARG A 186 -0.23 -3.03 -4.86
C ARG A 186 -1.04 -4.28 -4.53
N TYR A 187 -2.34 -4.12 -4.34
CA TYR A 187 -3.24 -5.26 -4.14
C TYR A 187 -3.22 -6.20 -5.36
N ALA A 188 -3.32 -5.65 -6.58
CA ALA A 188 -3.21 -6.44 -7.82
C ALA A 188 -1.85 -7.14 -7.93
N HIS A 189 -0.77 -6.43 -7.59
CA HIS A 189 0.59 -6.97 -7.60
C HIS A 189 0.75 -8.18 -6.67
N ILE A 190 0.27 -8.09 -5.42
CA ILE A 190 0.34 -9.17 -4.44
C ILE A 190 -0.49 -10.38 -4.89
N ASN A 191 -1.67 -10.14 -5.49
CA ASN A 191 -2.50 -11.22 -6.04
C ASN A 191 -1.82 -11.95 -7.21
N GLY A 192 -1.18 -11.22 -8.13
CA GLY A 192 -0.49 -11.79 -9.29
C GLY A 192 0.88 -12.41 -8.97
N TYR A 193 1.39 -12.22 -7.75
CA TYR A 193 2.79 -12.45 -7.42
C TYR A 193 3.28 -13.87 -7.69
N GLN A 194 2.44 -14.88 -7.39
CA GLN A 194 2.80 -16.28 -7.61
C GLN A 194 3.01 -16.58 -9.11
N HIS A 195 2.22 -15.94 -10.00
CA HIS A 195 2.39 -16.08 -11.45
C HIS A 195 3.67 -15.40 -11.93
N PHE A 196 3.96 -14.19 -11.43
CA PHE A 196 5.18 -13.46 -11.79
C PHE A 196 6.44 -14.20 -11.34
N MET A 197 6.43 -14.75 -10.11
CA MET A 197 7.52 -15.55 -9.56
C MET A 197 7.75 -16.82 -10.39
N LYS A 198 6.68 -17.54 -10.74
CA LYS A 198 6.75 -18.77 -11.56
C LYS A 198 7.50 -18.56 -12.88
N TYR A 199 7.38 -17.38 -13.48
CA TYR A 199 8.00 -17.05 -14.77
C TYR A 199 9.23 -16.14 -14.66
N GLY A 200 9.70 -15.85 -13.45
CA GLY A 200 10.91 -15.05 -13.20
C GLY A 200 10.78 -13.59 -13.62
N LEU A 201 9.60 -13.00 -13.46
CA LEU A 201 9.32 -11.63 -13.88
C LEU A 201 9.49 -10.61 -12.74
N ASN A 202 9.57 -10.99 -11.46
CA ASN A 202 9.45 -10.05 -10.33
C ASN A 202 10.53 -8.97 -10.19
N ASN A 203 11.71 -9.10 -10.80
CA ASN A 203 12.86 -8.24 -10.51
C ASN A 203 12.64 -6.76 -10.87
N ASN A 204 11.87 -6.44 -11.92
CA ASN A 204 11.68 -5.04 -12.35
C ASN A 204 10.58 -4.29 -11.56
N LEU A 205 9.61 -4.99 -10.97
CA LEU A 205 8.57 -4.37 -10.13
C LEU A 205 9.13 -3.94 -8.78
N GLY A 206 10.16 -4.63 -8.24
CA GLY A 206 10.85 -4.24 -7.01
C GLY A 206 11.51 -2.84 -7.07
N VAL A 207 12.02 -2.45 -8.24
CA VAL A 207 12.62 -1.12 -8.47
C VAL A 207 11.55 -0.01 -8.48
N VAL A 208 10.44 -0.29 -9.14
CA VAL A 208 9.26 0.59 -9.19
C VAL A 208 8.69 0.80 -7.77
N VAL A 209 8.70 -0.26 -6.96
CA VAL A 209 8.18 -0.31 -5.59
C VAL A 209 9.08 0.41 -4.57
N SER A 210 10.40 0.24 -4.67
CA SER A 210 11.37 0.90 -3.77
C SER A 210 11.47 2.40 -4.02
N GLY A 211 11.35 2.84 -5.29
CA GLY A 211 11.28 4.25 -5.65
C GLY A 211 10.03 4.96 -5.11
N THR A 212 8.89 4.26 -5.01
CA THR A 212 7.63 4.87 -4.54
C THR A 212 7.71 5.30 -3.08
N LYS A 213 8.32 4.52 -2.19
CA LYS A 213 8.34 4.84 -0.74
C LYS A 213 8.98 6.19 -0.43
N ALA A 214 10.15 6.45 -0.99
CA ALA A 214 10.88 7.70 -0.76
C ALA A 214 10.16 8.90 -1.38
N LEU A 215 9.58 8.70 -2.58
CA LEU A 215 8.79 9.74 -3.26
C LEU A 215 7.52 10.09 -2.47
N LEU A 216 6.83 9.09 -1.95
CA LEU A 216 5.64 9.24 -1.11
C LEU A 216 5.93 10.05 0.16
N GLN A 217 7.01 9.72 0.88
CA GLN A 217 7.39 10.45 2.10
C GLN A 217 7.73 11.91 1.81
N ASN A 218 8.47 12.17 0.74
CA ASN A 218 8.86 13.52 0.34
C ASN A 218 7.66 14.35 -0.10
N GLN A 219 6.74 13.78 -0.87
CA GLN A 219 5.56 14.54 -1.33
C GLN A 219 4.51 14.73 -0.25
N LYS A 220 4.28 13.74 0.61
CA LYS A 220 3.41 13.90 1.79
C LYS A 220 3.85 15.07 2.66
N LYS A 221 5.17 15.20 2.89
CA LYS A 221 5.74 16.33 3.63
C LYS A 221 5.44 17.67 2.92
N LYS A 222 5.72 17.76 1.62
CA LYS A 222 5.50 18.98 0.83
C LYS A 222 4.03 19.43 0.80
N VAL A 223 3.09 18.51 0.58
CA VAL A 223 1.65 18.83 0.53
C VAL A 223 1.15 19.29 1.90
N ARG A 224 1.56 18.61 2.98
CA ARG A 224 1.22 19.01 4.35
C ARG A 224 1.77 20.40 4.70
N ASP A 225 3.04 20.65 4.38
CA ASP A 225 3.70 21.92 4.68
C ASP A 225 3.01 23.07 3.90
N ARG A 226 2.60 22.87 2.63
CA ARG A 226 1.78 23.85 1.88
C ARG A 226 0.42 24.12 2.53
N LYS A 227 -0.32 23.08 2.95
CA LYS A 227 -1.61 23.23 3.64
C LYS A 227 -1.48 24.06 4.92
N PHE A 228 -0.39 23.85 5.66
CA PHE A 228 -0.10 24.62 6.86
C PHE A 228 0.15 26.10 6.53
N ASP A 229 0.95 26.39 5.51
CA ASP A 229 1.22 27.75 5.06
C ASP A 229 -0.06 28.47 4.58
N GLU A 230 -0.89 27.80 3.77
CA GLU A 230 -2.18 28.33 3.31
C GLU A 230 -3.13 28.66 4.47
N MET A 231 -3.17 27.81 5.50
CA MET A 231 -3.99 28.01 6.68
C MET A 231 -3.49 29.20 7.53
N MET A 232 -2.18 29.33 7.73
CA MET A 232 -1.59 30.47 8.44
C MET A 232 -1.90 31.79 7.72
N VAL A 233 -1.83 31.80 6.38
CA VAL A 233 -2.19 32.97 5.57
C VAL A 233 -3.68 33.30 5.70
N LYS A 234 -4.57 32.29 5.66
CA LYS A 234 -6.01 32.53 5.88
C LYS A 234 -6.30 33.10 7.26
N LYS A 235 -5.66 32.55 8.29
CA LYS A 235 -5.85 33.00 9.68
C LYS A 235 -5.37 34.43 9.88
N TRP A 236 -4.21 34.80 9.34
CA TRP A 236 -3.72 36.18 9.38
C TRP A 236 -4.66 37.16 8.68
N LYS A 237 -5.17 36.82 7.49
CA LYS A 237 -6.13 37.68 6.77
C LYS A 237 -7.43 37.86 7.54
N GLN A 238 -7.89 36.82 8.23
CA GLN A 238 -9.07 36.87 9.08
C GLN A 238 -8.86 37.79 10.29
N GLU A 239 -7.69 37.69 10.92
CA GLU A 239 -7.29 38.56 12.04
C GLU A 239 -7.18 40.03 11.60
N GLU A 240 -6.62 40.32 10.42
CA GLU A 240 -6.58 41.67 9.84
C GLU A 240 -7.99 42.22 9.54
N GLU A 241 -8.88 41.43 8.93
CA GLU A 241 -10.28 41.83 8.67
C GLU A 241 -11.05 42.08 9.97
N ASP A 242 -10.84 41.26 11.00
CA ASP A 242 -11.50 41.42 12.31
C ASP A 242 -11.02 42.70 13.02
N GLU A 243 -9.71 43.02 12.94
CA GLU A 243 -9.15 44.27 13.48
C GLU A 243 -9.66 45.51 12.73
N GLU A 244 -9.70 45.48 11.39
CA GLU A 244 -10.25 46.59 10.59
C GLU A 244 -11.73 46.84 10.89
N ASN A 245 -12.51 45.77 11.04
CA ASN A 245 -13.92 45.86 11.40
C ASN A 245 -14.16 46.36 12.83
N GLU A 246 -13.26 46.05 13.78
CA GLU A 246 -13.35 46.56 15.14
C GLU A 246 -13.02 48.06 15.21
N ILE A 247 -12.04 48.51 14.43
CA ILE A 247 -11.68 49.93 14.31
C ILE A 247 -12.84 50.72 13.67
N ALA A 248 -13.48 50.19 12.63
CA ALA A 248 -14.60 50.84 11.96
C ALA A 248 -15.88 50.95 12.82
N ARG A 249 -15.98 50.18 13.92
CA ARG A 249 -17.12 50.19 14.85
C ARG A 249 -16.92 51.10 16.06
N LYS A 250 -15.73 51.66 16.26
CA LYS A 250 -15.40 52.62 17.33
C LYS A 250 -15.45 54.05 16.82
#